data_AF-A0A9D5R9R7-F1
#
_entry.id   AF-A0A9D5R9R7-F1
#
_cell.length_a   1.000
_cell.length_b   1.000
_cell.length_c   1.000
_cell.angle_alpha   90.00
_cell.angle_beta   90.00
_cell.angle_gamma   90.00
#
_symmetry.space_group_name_H-M   'P 1'
#
loop_
_entity.id
_entity.type
_entity.pdbx_description
1 polymer ?
#
loop_
_entity_poly.entity_id
_entity_poly.type
_entity_poly.pdbx_seq_one_letter_code
_entity_poly.pdbx_strand_id
1 'polypeptide(L)'
;MILQNQGEFIENDNVKLAIGDRIIAADSDYAGLKGWITEIRTGADKETENTTDDVYCRFEIPETAEKQQLLEEHFSALYGEKKTMDDLCLDMVIMAPEELRTVGEDE
;
A
#
# COMPACT_ATOMS: atom_id res chain seq x y z
N MET A 1 -0.79 -11.18 14.88
CA MET A 1 -2.01 -10.46 15.32
C MET A 1 -2.60 -9.77 14.10
N ILE A 2 -3.91 -9.57 14.07
CA ILE A 2 -4.61 -8.82 13.01
C ILE A 2 -5.21 -7.57 13.65
N LEU A 3 -4.92 -6.39 13.08
CA LEU A 3 -5.46 -5.08 13.46
C LEU A 3 -6.38 -4.59 12.33
N GLN A 4 -7.60 -4.18 12.67
CA GLN A 4 -8.63 -3.77 11.70
C GLN A 4 -9.51 -2.62 12.19
N ASN A 5 -9.40 -2.24 13.46
CA ASN A 5 -10.21 -1.17 14.04
C ASN A 5 -9.49 0.17 13.93
N GLN A 6 -10.26 1.22 13.63
CA GLN A 6 -9.73 2.57 13.47
C GLN A 6 -8.86 3.00 14.66
N GLY A 7 -7.65 3.49 14.37
CA GLY A 7 -6.69 3.93 15.38
C GLY A 7 -5.87 2.82 16.04
N GLU A 8 -6.11 1.53 15.75
CA GLU A 8 -5.12 0.49 16.06
C GLU A 8 -3.86 0.73 15.23
N PHE A 9 -2.68 0.54 15.81
CA PHE A 9 -1.42 0.92 15.16
C PHE A 9 -0.29 -0.05 15.46
N ILE A 10 0.69 -0.06 14.56
CA ILE A 10 2.03 -0.56 14.80
C ILE A 10 2.99 0.62 14.93
N GLU A 11 4.02 0.45 15.75
CA GLU A 11 5.05 1.46 15.96
C GLU A 11 6.39 0.75 16.15
N ASN A 12 7.32 1.03 15.23
CA ASN A 12 8.71 0.60 15.31
C ASN A 12 9.59 1.87 15.26
N ASP A 13 10.91 1.73 15.47
CA ASP A 13 11.83 2.88 15.60
C ASP A 13 11.75 3.92 14.47
N ASN A 14 11.29 3.52 13.27
CA ASN A 14 11.27 4.37 12.08
C ASN A 14 9.87 4.77 11.60
N VAL A 15 8.81 4.10 12.06
CA VAL A 15 7.47 4.31 11.50
C VAL A 15 6.37 4.03 12.52
N LYS A 16 5.33 4.86 12.49
CA LYS A 16 4.07 4.64 13.20
C LYS A 16 2.95 4.67 12.18
N LEU A 17 2.22 3.57 12.08
CA LEU A 17 1.14 3.38 11.11
C LEU A 17 -0.12 2.91 11.81
N ALA A 18 -1.21 3.65 11.66
CA ALA A 18 -2.51 3.31 12.22
C ALA A 18 -3.54 2.95 11.15
N ILE A 19 -4.50 2.09 11.51
CA ILE A 19 -5.67 1.82 10.68
C ILE A 19 -6.43 3.11 10.45
N GLY A 20 -6.66 3.43 9.17
CA GLY A 20 -7.28 4.67 8.71
C GLY A 20 -6.29 5.78 8.37
N ASP A 21 -5.00 5.62 8.64
CA ASP A 21 -4.00 6.62 8.25
C ASP A 21 -3.98 6.82 6.73
N ARG A 22 -3.85 8.08 6.33
CA ARG A 22 -3.58 8.46 4.96
C ARG A 22 -2.10 8.22 4.68
N ILE A 23 -1.81 7.47 3.63
CA ILE A 23 -0.44 7.11 3.26
C ILE A 23 -0.13 7.42 1.82
N ILE A 24 1.17 7.51 1.52
CA ILE A 24 1.72 7.44 0.18
C ILE A 24 2.75 6.31 0.13
N ALA A 25 2.69 5.49 -0.91
CA ALA A 25 3.72 4.50 -1.19
C ALA A 25 5.00 5.21 -1.65
N ALA A 26 6.12 4.77 -1.11
CA ALA A 26 7.46 5.19 -1.44
C ALA A 26 8.31 3.95 -1.73
N ASP A 27 9.32 4.11 -2.58
CA ASP A 27 10.39 3.13 -2.75
C ASP A 27 9.90 1.69 -3.14
N SER A 28 8.78 1.60 -3.87
CA SER A 28 8.12 0.36 -4.32
C SER A 28 7.51 0.51 -5.73
N ASP A 29 6.97 -0.58 -6.31
CA ASP A 29 6.24 -0.55 -7.59
C ASP A 29 4.98 0.34 -7.56
N TYR A 30 4.48 0.65 -6.36
CA TYR A 30 3.33 1.52 -6.13
C TYR A 30 3.75 2.96 -5.78
N ALA A 31 5.04 3.32 -5.89
CA ALA A 31 5.55 4.61 -5.46
C ALA A 31 4.75 5.79 -6.05
N GLY A 32 4.36 6.72 -5.18
CA GLY A 32 3.56 7.89 -5.52
C GLY A 32 2.04 7.69 -5.44
N LEU A 33 1.55 6.46 -5.24
CA LEU A 33 0.13 6.22 -4.99
C LEU A 33 -0.26 6.61 -3.57
N LYS A 34 -1.31 7.41 -3.45
CA LYS A 34 -1.94 7.77 -2.17
C LYS A 34 -3.04 6.77 -1.85
N GLY A 35 -3.26 6.51 -0.56
CA GLY A 35 -4.19 5.49 -0.11
C GLY A 35 -4.49 5.57 1.37
N TRP A 36 -5.12 4.52 1.90
CA TRP A 36 -5.39 4.35 3.32
C TRP A 36 -5.03 2.95 3.79
N ILE A 37 -4.58 2.86 5.03
CA ILE A 37 -4.36 1.57 5.70
C ILE A 37 -5.70 1.00 6.14
N THR A 38 -6.00 -0.22 5.70
CA THR A 38 -7.25 -0.92 6.00
C THR A 38 -7.07 -2.03 7.03
N GLU A 39 -5.91 -2.66 7.06
CA GLU A 39 -5.60 -3.78 7.94
C GLU A 39 -4.09 -3.94 8.13
N ILE A 40 -3.66 -4.39 9.30
CA ILE A 40 -2.25 -4.70 9.57
C ILE A 40 -2.18 -6.11 10.17
N ARG A 41 -1.33 -6.96 9.60
CA ARG A 41 -1.07 -8.31 10.12
C ARG A 41 0.37 -8.44 10.57
N THR A 42 0.56 -9.02 11.75
CA THR A 42 1.88 -9.17 12.39
C THR A 42 2.14 -10.62 12.79
N GLY A 43 3.41 -10.99 12.91
CA GLY A 43 3.82 -12.32 13.39
C GLY A 43 3.29 -13.47 12.54
N ALA A 44 2.60 -14.44 13.17
CA ALA A 44 2.12 -15.65 12.50
C ALA A 44 0.88 -15.44 11.61
N ASP A 45 0.21 -14.28 11.71
CA ASP A 45 -0.97 -13.98 10.91
C ASP A 45 -0.63 -13.30 9.56
N LYS A 46 0.65 -13.06 9.29
CA LYS A 46 1.12 -12.51 8.02
C LYS A 46 0.86 -13.47 6.86
N GLU A 47 0.59 -12.91 5.69
CA GLU A 47 0.48 -13.63 4.42
C GLU A 47 1.80 -13.66 3.65
N THR A 48 2.67 -12.66 3.83
CA THR A 48 3.97 -12.63 3.16
C THR A 48 5.06 -13.31 3.98
N GLU A 49 6.09 -13.78 3.30
CA GLU A 49 7.30 -14.31 3.91
C GLU A 49 8.30 -13.22 4.34
N ASN A 50 7.96 -11.94 4.14
CA ASN A 50 8.83 -10.84 4.54
C ASN A 50 9.07 -10.86 6.05
N THR A 51 10.14 -10.21 6.51
CA THR A 51 10.41 -10.11 7.96
C THR A 51 9.53 -9.07 8.64
N THR A 52 9.20 -8.01 7.91
CA THR A 52 8.35 -6.89 8.34
C THR A 52 6.86 -7.28 8.42
N ASP A 53 6.06 -6.46 9.10
CA ASP A 53 4.60 -6.66 9.21
C ASP A 53 3.90 -6.40 7.87
N ASP A 54 2.80 -7.10 7.62
CA ASP A 54 2.01 -6.91 6.40
C ASP A 54 1.02 -5.78 6.60
N VAL A 55 1.15 -4.71 5.82
CA VAL A 55 0.23 -3.56 5.86
C VAL A 55 -0.65 -3.60 4.62
N TYR A 56 -1.94 -3.84 4.81
CA TYR A 56 -2.93 -3.76 3.74
C TYR A 56 -3.32 -2.31 3.51
N CYS A 57 -3.17 -1.90 2.25
CA CYS A 57 -3.46 -0.57 1.77
C CYS A 57 -4.52 -0.64 0.67
N ARG A 58 -5.46 0.29 0.72
CA ARG A 58 -6.30 0.66 -0.41
C ARG A 58 -5.74 1.92 -1.04
N PHE A 59 -5.09 1.77 -2.19
CA PHE A 59 -4.63 2.90 -3.00
C PHE A 59 -5.76 3.45 -3.87
N GLU A 60 -5.67 4.75 -4.11
CA GLU A 60 -6.55 5.42 -5.06
C GLU A 60 -6.09 5.19 -6.49
N ILE A 61 -7.07 5.13 -7.38
CA ILE A 61 -6.83 5.21 -8.81
C ILE A 61 -6.27 6.60 -9.12
N PRO A 62 -5.12 6.72 -9.81
CA PRO A 62 -4.57 8.01 -10.19
C PRO A 62 -5.59 8.85 -10.98
N GLU A 63 -5.69 10.14 -10.68
CA GLU A 63 -6.71 11.02 -11.27
C GLU A 63 -6.55 11.25 -12.78
N THR A 64 -5.33 11.08 -13.31
CA THR A 64 -5.03 11.33 -14.73
C THR A 64 -4.81 10.03 -15.49
N ALA A 65 -5.36 9.97 -16.70
CA ALA A 65 -5.17 8.84 -17.61
C ALA A 65 -3.69 8.57 -17.91
N GLU A 66 -2.85 9.62 -17.96
CA GLU A 66 -1.40 9.48 -18.16
C GLU A 66 -0.74 8.70 -17.01
N LYS A 67 -1.13 8.98 -15.75
CA LYS A 67 -0.60 8.25 -14.59
C LYS A 67 -1.12 6.82 -14.53
N GLN A 68 -2.37 6.60 -14.89
CA GLN A 68 -2.95 5.26 -15.01
C GLN A 68 -2.20 4.44 -16.07
N GLN A 69 -1.97 5.01 -17.25
CA GLN A 69 -1.25 4.35 -18.34
C GLN A 69 0.18 3.99 -17.94
N LEU A 70 0.90 4.88 -17.26
CA LEU A 70 2.25 4.59 -16.76
C LEU A 70 2.25 3.40 -15.78
N LEU A 71 1.24 3.32 -14.91
CA LEU A 71 1.08 2.22 -13.97
C LEU A 71 0.77 0.90 -14.70
N GLU A 72 -0.18 0.92 -15.64
CA GLU A 72 -0.52 -0.22 -16.49
C GLU A 72 0.69 -0.73 -17.27
N GLU A 73 1.48 0.17 -17.87
CA GLU A 73 2.69 -0.18 -18.62
C GLU A 73 3.77 -0.78 -17.71
N HIS A 74 4.00 -0.20 -16.53
CA HIS A 74 4.96 -0.70 -15.55
C HIS A 74 4.61 -2.12 -15.09
N PHE A 75 3.37 -2.34 -14.65
CA PHE A 75 2.92 -3.66 -14.21
C PHE A 75 2.79 -4.65 -15.38
N SER A 76 2.42 -4.20 -16.58
CA SER A 76 2.41 -5.08 -17.75
C SER A 76 3.80 -5.61 -18.07
N ALA A 77 4.82 -4.75 -17.96
CA ALA A 77 6.20 -5.15 -18.13
C ALA A 77 6.68 -6.09 -17.02
N LEU A 78 6.30 -5.81 -15.76
CA LEU A 78 6.65 -6.63 -14.60
C LEU A 78 6.08 -8.06 -14.70
N TYR A 79 4.81 -8.20 -15.08
CA TYR A 79 4.16 -9.50 -15.22
C TYR A 79 4.37 -10.18 -16.58
N GLY A 80 4.89 -9.44 -17.57
CA GLY A 80 5.07 -9.94 -18.94
C GLY A 80 3.76 -10.16 -19.70
N GLU A 81 2.65 -9.60 -19.22
CA GLU A 81 1.32 -9.67 -19.82
C GLU A 81 0.61 -8.33 -19.68
N LYS A 82 -0.35 -8.02 -20.56
CA LYS A 82 -1.08 -6.76 -20.48
C LYS A 82 -1.92 -6.71 -19.18
N LYS A 83 -1.65 -5.72 -18.34
CA LYS A 83 -2.41 -5.35 -17.14
C LYS A 83 -3.17 -4.04 -17.38
N THR A 84 -4.37 -3.98 -16.84
CA THR A 84 -5.21 -2.79 -16.77
C THR A 84 -5.41 -2.35 -15.33
N MET A 85 -5.90 -1.12 -15.09
CA MET A 85 -6.19 -0.63 -13.75
C MET A 85 -7.10 -1.59 -12.94
N ASP A 86 -8.05 -2.26 -13.60
CA ASP A 86 -8.92 -3.26 -12.96
C ASP A 86 -8.15 -4.54 -12.56
N ASP A 87 -7.08 -4.89 -13.27
CA ASP A 87 -6.24 -6.04 -12.96
C ASP A 87 -5.27 -5.80 -11.80
N LEU A 88 -5.00 -4.53 -11.44
CA LEU A 88 -4.02 -4.18 -10.42
C LEU A 88 -4.54 -4.29 -8.98
N CYS A 89 -5.86 -4.50 -8.78
CA CYS A 89 -6.48 -4.72 -7.46
C CYS A 89 -5.95 -3.78 -6.35
N LEU A 90 -5.99 -2.47 -6.63
CA LEU A 90 -5.43 -1.44 -5.74
C LEU A 90 -6.13 -1.35 -4.38
N ASP A 91 -7.21 -2.09 -4.17
CA ASP A 91 -8.01 -2.09 -2.94
C ASP A 91 -7.48 -3.01 -1.83
N MET A 92 -6.56 -3.93 -2.14
CA MET A 92 -5.99 -4.89 -1.18
C MET A 92 -4.48 -5.11 -1.43
N VAL A 93 -3.70 -4.04 -1.52
CA VAL A 93 -2.25 -4.15 -1.74
C VAL A 93 -1.54 -4.36 -0.41
N ILE A 94 -0.71 -5.40 -0.32
CA ILE A 94 0.14 -5.65 0.84
C ILE A 94 1.47 -4.92 0.64
N MET A 95 1.81 -4.06 1.60
CA MET A 95 3.01 -3.23 1.59
C MET A 95 3.85 -3.52 2.84
N ALA A 96 5.16 -3.35 2.74
CA ALA A 96 6.01 -3.29 3.93
C ALA A 96 5.83 -1.92 4.63
N PRO A 97 5.94 -1.83 5.96
CA PRO A 97 5.76 -0.58 6.69
C PRO A 97 6.78 0.50 6.28
N GLU A 98 7.97 0.09 5.85
CA GLU A 98 9.05 0.99 5.42
C GLU A 98 8.82 1.60 4.02
N GLU A 99 7.97 0.99 3.20
CA GLU A 99 7.57 1.48 1.88
C GLU A 99 6.40 2.48 1.98
N LEU A 100 5.96 2.82 3.19
CA LEU A 100 4.83 3.70 3.44
C LEU A 100 5.26 4.94 4.21
N ARG A 101 4.72 6.08 3.79
CA ARG A 101 4.86 7.35 4.52
C ARG A 101 3.48 7.89 4.80
N THR A 102 3.23 8.26 6.06
CA THR A 102 2.00 8.97 6.41
C THR A 102 2.05 10.36 5.78
N VAL A 103 0.98 10.73 5.11
CA VAL A 103 0.79 12.09 4.60
C VAL A 103 -0.21 12.77 5.52
N GLY A 104 0.12 13.97 5.98
CA GLY A 104 -0.82 14.75 6.79
C GLY A 104 -2.09 15.08 6.01
N GLU A 105 -3.15 15.51 6.70
CA GLU A 105 -4.40 15.95 6.06
C GLU A 105 -4.22 17.21 5.17
N ASP A 106 -3.04 17.83 5.15
CA ASP A 106 -2.74 19.12 4.53
C ASP A 106 -1.92 19.08 3.20
N GLU A 107 -1.87 17.94 2.47
CA GLU A 107 -1.20 17.85 1.13
C GLU A 107 -2.07 17.34 -0.04
#